data_AF-A0AA40WGA1-F1
#
_entry.id   AF-A0AA40WGA1-F1
#
_cell.length_a   1.000
_cell.length_b   1.000
_cell.length_c   1.000
_cell.angle_alpha   90.00
_cell.angle_beta   90.00
_cell.angle_gamma   90.00
#
_symmetry.space_group_name_H-M   'P 1'
#
loop_
_entity.id
_entity.type
_entity.pdbx_description
1 polymer ?
#
loop_
_entity_poly.entity_id
_entity_poly.type
_entity_poly.pdbx_seq_one_letter_code
_entity_poly.pdbx_strand_id
1 'polypeptide(L)'
;MLQFLRNFHYNRFRKYVSSGRQCYIVYPLVEESEKVDLKSCIAAYEHLKHEIFSDFEVGLVHGKMETEEKDRVMQEFSKNRIQILVSTTVIEVGIDVPNATVMMIEHADRFGISQLHQLRGRV
;
A
#
# COMPACT_ATOMS: atom_id res chain seq x y z
N MET A 1 12.27 -2.46 -20.07
CA MET A 1 12.84 -1.38 -19.23
C MET A 1 11.98 -1.10 -18.01
N LEU A 2 10.71 -0.71 -18.16
CA LEU A 2 9.77 -0.43 -17.05
C LEU A 2 9.54 -1.62 -16.09
N GLN A 3 9.29 -2.83 -16.62
CA GLN A 3 9.15 -4.04 -15.76
C GLN A 3 10.41 -4.38 -14.96
N PHE A 4 11.60 -4.11 -15.53
CA PHE A 4 12.87 -4.38 -14.85
C PHE A 4 13.08 -3.45 -13.66
N LEU A 5 12.80 -2.15 -13.83
CA LEU A 5 12.84 -1.17 -12.74
C LEU A 5 11.86 -1.55 -11.63
N ARG A 6 10.63 -1.94 -11.98
CA ARG A 6 9.63 -2.37 -11.00
C ARG A 6 10.09 -3.58 -10.18
N ASN A 7 10.63 -4.61 -10.85
CA ASN A 7 11.19 -5.77 -10.16
C ASN A 7 12.39 -5.41 -9.26
N PHE A 8 13.22 -4.46 -9.67
CA PHE A 8 14.30 -3.94 -8.83
C PHE A 8 13.76 -3.27 -7.56
N HIS A 9 12.71 -2.45 -7.67
CA HIS A 9 12.07 -1.83 -6.52
C HIS A 9 11.42 -2.86 -5.59
N TYR A 10 10.71 -3.86 -6.12
CA TYR A 10 10.13 -4.95 -5.33
C TYR A 10 11.20 -5.75 -4.58
N ASN A 11 12.34 -6.04 -5.21
CA ASN A 11 13.45 -6.72 -4.53
C ASN A 11 14.04 -5.89 -3.37
N ARG A 12 14.10 -4.55 -3.53
CA ARG A 12 14.54 -3.68 -2.44
C ARG A 12 13.49 -3.58 -1.33
N PHE A 13 12.21 -3.48 -1.70
CA PHE A 13 11.09 -3.48 -0.77
C PHE A 13 11.07 -4.75 0.08
N ARG A 14 11.26 -5.91 -0.56
CA ARG A 14 11.40 -7.22 0.07
C ARG A 14 12.49 -7.26 1.14
N LYS A 15 13.64 -6.62 0.92
CA LYS A 15 14.71 -6.55 1.93
C LYS A 15 14.26 -5.84 3.21
N TYR A 16 13.46 -4.78 3.09
CA TYR A 16 12.92 -4.09 4.26
C TYR A 16 11.93 -4.98 5.01
N VAL A 17 11.01 -5.63 4.28
CA VAL A 17 10.03 -6.54 4.88
C VAL A 17 10.71 -7.73 5.57
N SER A 18 11.69 -8.35 4.93
CA SER A 18 12.51 -9.42 5.51
C SER A 18 13.31 -9.00 6.74
N SER A 19 13.57 -7.69 6.92
CA SER A 19 14.22 -7.15 8.13
C SER A 19 13.24 -6.89 9.28
N GLY A 20 11.98 -7.33 9.15
CA GLY A 20 10.92 -7.16 10.15
C GLY A 20 10.19 -5.83 10.08
N ARG A 21 10.40 -5.03 9.01
CA ARG A 21 9.66 -3.78 8.79
C ARG A 21 8.34 -4.05 8.09
N GLN A 22 7.42 -3.12 8.28
CA GLN A 22 6.17 -3.10 7.54
C GLN A 22 6.23 -2.02 6.47
N CYS A 23 5.44 -2.16 5.43
CA CYS A 23 5.51 -1.24 4.31
C CYS A 23 4.14 -0.95 3.68
N TYR A 24 4.00 0.25 3.14
CA TYR A 24 2.82 0.70 2.41
C TYR A 24 3.05 0.66 0.90
N ILE A 25 2.04 0.24 0.15
CA ILE A 25 1.98 0.37 -1.31
C ILE A 25 0.72 1.18 -1.64
N VAL A 26 0.91 2.43 -2.04
CA VAL A 26 -0.19 3.39 -2.17
C VAL A 26 -0.48 3.66 -3.64
N TYR A 27 -1.75 3.46 -4.01
CA TYR A 27 -2.31 3.80 -5.32
C TYR A 27 -3.09 5.12 -5.24
N PRO A 28 -3.11 5.93 -6.31
CA PRO A 28 -3.89 7.15 -6.35
C PRO A 28 -5.39 6.82 -6.34
N LEU A 29 -6.18 7.79 -5.90
CA LEU A 29 -7.62 7.81 -6.12
C LEU A 29 -7.98 9.20 -6.61
N VAL A 30 -8.35 9.31 -7.89
CA VAL A 30 -8.76 10.56 -8.52
C VAL A 30 -10.27 10.50 -8.75
N GLU A 31 -11.01 11.57 -8.43
CA GLU A 31 -12.49 11.57 -8.44
C GLU A 31 -13.05 11.16 -9.81
N GLU A 32 -12.49 11.70 -10.89
CA GLU A 32 -12.92 11.42 -12.26
C GLU A 32 -12.68 9.97 -12.70
N SER A 33 -11.80 9.25 -12.01
CA SER A 33 -11.39 7.88 -12.36
C SER A 33 -11.49 6.91 -11.19
N GLU A 34 -12.26 7.22 -10.15
CA GLU A 34 -12.32 6.48 -8.89
C GLU A 34 -12.52 4.97 -9.10
N LYS A 35 -13.44 4.60 -10.01
CA LYS A 35 -13.75 3.19 -10.32
C LYS A 35 -12.57 2.46 -10.97
N VAL A 36 -11.84 3.15 -11.86
CA VAL A 36 -10.69 2.58 -12.58
C VAL A 36 -9.52 2.41 -11.60
N ASP A 37 -9.28 3.41 -10.77
CA ASP A 37 -8.21 3.43 -9.77
C ASP A 37 -8.42 2.35 -8.72
N LEU A 38 -9.65 2.22 -8.24
CA LEU A 38 -10.03 1.16 -7.31
C LEU A 38 -9.79 -0.23 -7.92
N LYS A 39 -10.24 -0.44 -9.17
CA LYS A 39 -10.02 -1.71 -9.87
C LYS A 39 -8.52 -2.01 -10.04
N SER A 40 -7.72 -0.98 -10.34
CA SER A 40 -6.26 -1.11 -10.44
C SER A 40 -5.64 -1.50 -9.11
N CYS A 41 -6.06 -0.88 -8.00
CA CYS A 41 -5.58 -1.19 -6.65
C CYS A 41 -5.91 -2.65 -6.26
N ILE A 42 -7.15 -3.09 -6.50
CA ILE A 42 -7.58 -4.47 -6.21
C ILE A 42 -6.80 -5.48 -7.06
N ALA A 43 -6.66 -5.22 -8.37
CA ALA A 43 -5.91 -6.11 -9.26
C ALA A 43 -4.42 -6.19 -8.88
N ALA A 44 -3.84 -5.06 -8.47
CA ALA A 44 -2.48 -5.02 -7.97
C ALA A 44 -2.34 -5.79 -6.66
N TYR A 45 -3.27 -5.64 -5.72
CA TYR A 45 -3.27 -6.41 -4.48
C TYR A 45 -3.23 -7.92 -4.74
N GLU A 46 -4.09 -8.43 -5.63
CA GLU A 46 -4.10 -9.86 -6.00
C GLU A 46 -2.75 -10.30 -6.58
N HIS A 47 -2.20 -9.55 -7.53
CA HIS A 47 -0.90 -9.84 -8.14
C HIS A 47 0.24 -9.79 -7.11
N LEU A 48 0.26 -8.77 -6.26
CA LEU A 48 1.29 -8.59 -5.23
C LEU A 48 1.23 -9.71 -4.20
N LYS A 49 0.03 -10.09 -3.77
CA LYS A 49 -0.20 -11.17 -2.80
C LYS A 49 0.19 -12.53 -3.36
N HIS A 50 -0.17 -12.84 -4.60
CA HIS A 50 -0.04 -14.19 -5.13
C HIS A 50 1.26 -14.45 -5.89
N GLU A 51 1.87 -13.43 -6.48
CA GLU A 51 3.03 -13.62 -7.38
C GLU A 51 4.30 -12.94 -6.88
N ILE A 52 4.22 -11.73 -6.33
CA ILE A 52 5.42 -10.92 -6.02
C ILE A 52 5.88 -11.09 -4.56
N PHE A 53 4.95 -11.08 -3.63
CA PHE A 53 5.17 -11.11 -2.19
C PHE A 53 4.45 -12.29 -1.53
N SER A 54 4.35 -13.43 -2.22
CA SER A 54 3.70 -14.66 -1.75
C SER A 54 4.25 -15.21 -0.44
N ASP A 55 5.43 -14.76 -0.01
CA ASP A 55 6.08 -15.16 1.25
C ASP A 55 5.73 -14.24 2.43
N PHE A 56 4.93 -13.20 2.21
CA PHE A 56 4.49 -12.24 3.23
C PHE A 56 2.98 -12.13 3.23
N GLU A 57 2.41 -11.74 4.37
CA GLU A 57 1.01 -11.41 4.43
C GLU A 57 0.79 -10.00 3.86
N VAL A 58 -0.05 -9.94 2.83
CA VAL A 58 -0.42 -8.71 2.13
C VAL A 58 -1.89 -8.41 2.45
N GLY A 59 -2.15 -7.18 2.91
CA GLY A 59 -3.49 -6.66 3.19
C GLY A 59 -3.93 -5.62 2.17
N LEU A 60 -5.24 -5.39 2.10
CA LEU A 60 -5.87 -4.38 1.23
C LEU A 60 -6.73 -3.44 2.08
N VAL A 61 -6.61 -2.13 1.84
CA VAL A 61 -7.52 -1.12 2.37
C VAL A 61 -7.91 -0.13 1.28
N HIS A 62 -9.21 0.06 1.03
CA HIS A 62 -9.69 1.07 0.09
C HIS A 62 -11.02 1.70 0.50
N GLY A 63 -11.36 2.84 -0.11
CA GLY A 63 -12.55 3.64 0.25
C GLY A 63 -13.88 2.87 0.27
N LYS A 64 -14.08 1.90 -0.63
CA LYS A 64 -15.32 1.10 -0.71
C LYS A 64 -15.45 -0.06 0.29
N MET A 65 -14.46 -0.32 1.15
CA MET A 65 -14.58 -1.34 2.19
C MET A 65 -15.45 -0.82 3.33
N GLU A 66 -16.18 -1.74 3.97
CA GLU A 66 -16.91 -1.46 5.21
C GLU A 66 -15.94 -1.06 6.32
N THR A 67 -16.36 -0.17 7.21
CA THR A 67 -15.51 0.37 8.29
C THR A 67 -14.94 -0.74 9.17
N GLU A 68 -15.75 -1.71 9.57
CA GLU A 68 -15.31 -2.84 10.39
C GLU A 68 -14.20 -3.67 9.72
N GLU A 69 -14.27 -3.82 8.39
CA GLU A 69 -13.26 -4.55 7.63
C GLU A 69 -11.95 -3.76 7.56
N LYS A 70 -12.03 -2.45 7.31
CA LYS A 70 -10.86 -1.55 7.35
C LYS A 70 -10.18 -1.61 8.72
N ASP A 71 -10.95 -1.49 9.80
CA ASP A 71 -10.44 -1.50 11.16
C ASP A 71 -9.77 -2.84 11.48
N ARG A 72 -10.36 -3.95 11.06
CA ARG A 72 -9.76 -5.28 11.21
C ARG A 72 -8.42 -5.38 10.48
N VAL A 73 -8.37 -5.00 9.21
CA VAL A 73 -7.12 -5.05 8.43
C VAL A 73 -6.05 -4.15 9.06
N MET A 74 -6.42 -2.94 9.48
CA MET A 74 -5.50 -2.02 10.13
C MET A 74 -5.02 -2.51 11.50
N GLN A 75 -5.85 -3.22 12.27
CA GLN A 75 -5.42 -3.87 13.51
C GLN A 75 -4.46 -5.04 13.27
N GLU A 76 -4.69 -5.85 12.24
CA GLU A 76 -3.77 -6.93 11.90
C GLU A 76 -2.45 -6.36 11.36
N PHE A 77 -2.51 -5.24 10.63
CA PHE A 77 -1.33 -4.48 10.23
C PHE A 77 -0.61 -3.91 11.47
N SER A 78 -1.25 -3.21 12.40
CA SER A 78 -0.56 -2.65 13.58
C SER A 78 0.07 -3.72 14.49
N LYS A 79 -0.47 -4.95 14.48
CA LYS A 79 0.09 -6.13 15.18
C LYS A 79 1.17 -6.87 14.38
N ASN A 80 1.60 -6.33 13.23
CA ASN A 80 2.57 -6.94 12.32
C ASN A 80 2.17 -8.33 11.80
N ARG A 81 0.87 -8.66 11.79
CA ARG A 81 0.36 -9.89 11.16
C ARG A 81 0.26 -9.72 9.65
N ILE A 82 0.02 -8.51 9.19
CA ILE A 82 0.17 -8.07 7.81
C ILE A 82 1.46 -7.28 7.70
N GLN A 83 2.37 -7.65 6.79
CA GLN A 83 3.63 -6.94 6.63
C GLN A 83 3.58 -5.89 5.51
N ILE A 84 2.73 -6.10 4.51
CA ILE A 84 2.57 -5.19 3.38
C ILE A 84 1.11 -4.75 3.29
N LEU A 85 0.86 -3.45 3.34
CA LEU A 85 -0.48 -2.90 3.16
C LEU A 85 -0.59 -2.21 1.81
N VAL A 86 -1.43 -2.76 0.94
CA VAL A 86 -1.85 -2.12 -0.31
C VAL A 86 -3.05 -1.23 -0.02
N SER A 87 -2.98 0.04 -0.41
CA SER A 87 -4.11 0.95 -0.19
C SER A 87 -4.32 1.96 -1.29
N THR A 88 -5.53 2.50 -1.38
CA THR A 88 -5.73 3.81 -2.02
C THR A 88 -5.36 4.92 -1.03
N THR A 89 -5.47 6.20 -1.44
CA THR A 89 -5.16 7.40 -0.63
C THR A 89 -5.91 7.54 0.70
N VAL A 90 -6.79 6.60 1.05
CA VAL A 90 -7.48 6.55 2.34
C VAL A 90 -6.55 5.97 3.41
N ILE A 91 -5.47 6.68 3.73
CA ILE A 91 -4.82 6.54 5.03
C ILE A 91 -5.51 7.52 6.00
N GLU A 92 -6.83 7.39 6.15
CA GLU A 92 -7.63 8.24 7.04
C GLU A 92 -7.87 7.59 8.41
N VAL A 93 -7.39 6.36 8.62
CA VAL A 93 -7.75 5.56 9.80
C VAL A 93 -7.06 6.05 11.10
N GLY A 94 -6.23 7.09 11.07
CA GLY A 94 -5.63 7.68 12.28
C GLY A 94 -4.73 6.75 13.11
N ILE A 95 -4.44 5.55 12.59
CA ILE A 95 -3.56 4.57 13.22
C ILE A 95 -2.14 4.81 12.70
N ASP A 96 -1.31 5.37 13.55
CA ASP A 96 0.13 5.43 13.35
C ASP A 96 0.72 4.04 13.60
N VAL A 97 1.52 3.55 12.65
CA VAL A 97 2.20 2.24 12.75
C VAL A 97 3.69 2.50 12.71
N PRO A 98 4.36 2.65 13.89
CA PRO A 98 5.78 3.05 13.95
C PRO A 98 6.75 2.11 13.22
N ASN A 99 6.35 0.87 12.97
CA ASN A 99 7.16 -0.11 12.24
C ASN A 99 6.99 -0.03 10.71
N ALA A 100 6.04 0.77 10.22
CA ALA A 100 5.78 0.96 8.80
C ALA A 100 6.67 2.08 8.23
N THR A 101 7.95 1.78 8.03
CA THR A 101 9.00 2.79 7.75
C THR A 101 9.28 3.01 6.26
N VAL A 102 8.57 2.33 5.37
CA VAL A 102 8.81 2.42 3.91
C VAL A 102 7.49 2.48 3.17
N MET A 103 7.39 3.39 2.20
CA MET A 103 6.26 3.54 1.31
C MET A 103 6.70 3.47 -0.15
N MET A 104 5.95 2.73 -0.95
CA MET A 104 6.03 2.75 -2.40
C MET A 104 4.75 3.39 -2.94
N ILE A 105 4.90 4.40 -3.80
CA ILE A 105 3.79 5.11 -4.42
C ILE A 105 3.72 4.68 -5.89
N GLU A 106 2.65 4.00 -6.24
CA GLU A 106 2.38 3.57 -7.61
C GLU A 106 1.63 4.69 -8.35
N HIS A 107 1.92 4.91 -9.63
CA HIS A 107 1.35 6.01 -10.42
C HIS A 107 1.49 7.39 -9.75
N ALA A 108 2.67 7.68 -9.20
CA ALA A 108 2.97 8.91 -8.46
C ALA A 108 2.71 10.20 -9.27
N ASP A 109 2.75 10.12 -10.60
CA ASP A 109 2.42 11.20 -11.55
C ASP A 109 0.97 11.69 -11.44
N ARG A 110 0.08 10.87 -10.85
CA ARG A 110 -1.34 11.18 -10.68
C ARG A 110 -1.67 11.78 -9.32
N PHE A 111 -0.67 11.94 -8.45
CA PHE A 111 -0.85 12.59 -7.16
C PHE A 111 -0.55 14.09 -7.27
N GLY A 112 -1.32 14.89 -6.55
CA GLY A 112 -0.93 16.27 -6.28
C GLY A 112 0.30 16.33 -5.37
N ILE A 113 1.15 17.33 -5.55
CA ILE A 113 2.37 17.53 -4.73
C ILE A 113 2.04 17.58 -3.23
N SER A 114 0.93 18.21 -2.86
CA SER A 114 0.47 18.27 -1.47
C SER A 114 0.11 16.90 -0.90
N GLN A 115 -0.48 16.01 -1.71
CA GLN A 115 -0.78 14.63 -1.28
C GLN A 115 0.50 13.83 -1.06
N LEU A 116 1.48 13.93 -1.98
CA LEU A 116 2.80 13.31 -1.81
C LEU A 116 3.51 13.82 -0.55
N HIS A 117 3.43 15.12 -0.28
CA HIS A 117 3.99 15.74 0.92
C HIS A 117 3.35 15.22 2.20
N GLN A 118 2.02 15.04 2.22
CA GLN A 118 1.30 14.47 3.36
C GLN A 118 1.66 12.99 3.57
N LEU A 119 1.73 12.20 2.49
CA LEU A 119 2.12 10.78 2.55
C LEU A 119 3.54 10.61 3.10
N ARG A 120 4.48 11.50 2.73
CA ARG A 120 5.84 11.50 3.28
C ARG A 120 5.87 11.65 4.80
N GLY A 121 4.90 12.34 5.40
CA GLY A 121 4.85 12.54 6.86
C GLY A 121 4.35 11.32 7.65
N ARG A 122 3.98 10.23 6.98
CA ARG A 122 3.41 9.01 7.60
C ARG A 122 4.40 7.84 7.68
N VAL A 123 5.65 8.05 7.25
CA VAL A 123 6.73 7.06 7.27
C VAL A 123 8.03 7.65 7.79
#